data_AF-A0A7S1GZ91-F1
#
_entry.id   AF-A0A7S1GZ91-F1
#
_cell.length_a   1.000
_cell.length_b   1.000
_cell.length_c   1.000
_cell.angle_alpha   90.00
_cell.angle_beta   90.00
_cell.angle_gamma   90.00
#
_symmetry.space_group_name_H-M   'P 1'
#
loop_
_entity.id
_entity.type
_entity.pdbx_description
1 polymer ?
#
loop_
_entity_poly.entity_id
_entity_poly.type
_entity_poly.pdbx_seq_one_letter_code
_entity_poly.pdbx_strand_id
1 'polypeptide(L)'
;FGIVDFLSTAPWFVQQAVTALGWVDANSDAAMIFRIFRIFRMLQLEDFITAFSKLDNVFRASKDVMKATGLLALIIWVGCGALFYLFEENNPNFRTCDPSVPEETCYSFESTAECDMEFPGLCSQDAFTSVPNALYYTAVFLGGEWGVIDFT
;
A
#
# COMPACT_ATOMS: atom_id res chain seq x y z
N PHE A 1 6.16 -11.46 25.48
CA PHE A 1 7.11 -10.58 26.18
C PHE A 1 8.51 -10.65 25.57
N GLY A 2 9.28 -11.74 25.71
CA GLY A 2 10.63 -11.83 25.12
C GLY A 2 10.73 -11.61 23.60
N ILE A 3 9.67 -11.91 22.84
CA ILE A 3 9.62 -11.64 21.39
C ILE A 3 9.56 -10.13 21.09
N VAL A 4 8.83 -9.34 21.88
CA VAL A 4 8.71 -7.88 21.68
C VAL A 4 10.04 -7.20 21.98
N ASP A 5 10.72 -7.63 23.06
CA ASP A 5 12.07 -7.16 23.40
C ASP A 5 13.10 -7.53 22.34
N PHE A 6 13.03 -8.74 21.81
CA PHE A 6 13.91 -9.18 20.74
C PHE A 6 13.67 -8.36 19.46
N LEU A 7 12.42 -8.17 19.04
CA LEU A 7 12.09 -7.41 17.84
C LEU A 7 12.42 -5.91 17.96
N SER A 8 12.44 -5.34 19.16
CA SER A 8 12.80 -3.93 19.36
C SER A 8 14.31 -3.68 19.40
N THR A 9 15.10 -4.67 19.85
CA THR A 9 16.56 -4.53 20.04
C THR A 9 17.39 -5.17 18.93
N ALA A 10 16.98 -6.34 18.41
CA ALA A 10 17.70 -7.07 17.38
C ALA A 10 17.97 -6.26 16.09
N PRO A 11 17.04 -5.42 15.58
CA PRO A 11 17.28 -4.64 14.36
C PRO A 11 18.49 -3.71 14.44
N TRP A 12 18.82 -3.18 15.63
CA TRP A 12 20.02 -2.36 15.82
C TRP A 12 21.30 -3.19 15.67
N PHE A 13 21.35 -4.37 16.30
CA PHE A 13 22.51 -5.26 16.21
C PHE A 13 22.69 -5.79 14.79
N VAL A 14 21.60 -6.14 14.11
CA VAL A 14 21.62 -6.56 12.69
C VAL A 14 22.13 -5.41 11.82
N GLN A 15 21.66 -4.19 12.01
CA GLN A 15 22.15 -3.03 11.24
C GLN A 15 23.67 -2.84 11.43
N GLN A 16 24.17 -2.92 12.66
CA GLN A 16 25.61 -2.79 12.93
C GLN A 16 26.43 -3.93 12.30
N ALA A 17 25.94 -5.17 12.38
CA ALA A 17 26.60 -6.32 11.75
C ALA A 17 26.67 -6.17 10.22
N VAL A 18 25.58 -5.78 9.59
CA VAL A 18 25.49 -5.62 8.12
C VAL A 18 26.33 -4.43 7.64
N THR A 19 26.43 -3.37 8.44
CA THR A 19 27.31 -2.21 8.14
C THR A 19 28.78 -2.61 8.29
N ALA A 20 29.12 -3.39 9.34
CA ALA A 20 30.48 -3.88 9.55
C ALA A 20 30.94 -4.89 8.47
N LEU A 21 30.01 -5.65 7.90
CA LEU A 21 30.26 -6.57 6.78
C LEU A 21 30.31 -5.85 5.41
N GLY A 22 30.05 -4.55 5.35
CA GLY A 22 30.09 -3.74 4.13
C GLY A 22 28.94 -4.01 3.16
N TRP A 23 27.85 -4.62 3.62
CA TRP A 23 26.72 -5.02 2.76
C TRP A 23 25.68 -3.90 2.58
N VAL A 24 25.60 -2.96 3.53
CA VAL A 24 24.64 -1.85 3.50
C VAL A 24 25.33 -0.59 4.02
N ASP A 25 25.23 0.49 3.26
CA ASP A 25 25.69 1.81 3.70
C ASP A 25 24.77 2.39 4.77
N ALA A 26 25.36 3.04 5.77
CA ALA A 26 24.66 3.58 6.92
C ALA A 26 23.56 4.61 6.58
N ASN A 27 23.63 5.23 5.40
CA ASN A 27 22.70 6.25 4.90
C ASN A 27 21.78 5.76 3.78
N SER A 28 21.79 4.47 3.45
CA SER A 28 20.87 3.91 2.45
C SER A 28 19.43 3.83 2.99
N ASP A 29 18.46 3.81 2.08
CA ASP A 29 17.04 3.60 2.42
C ASP A 29 16.81 2.27 3.16
N ALA A 30 17.62 1.24 2.85
CA ALA A 30 17.61 -0.03 3.57
C ALA A 30 17.97 0.13 5.06
N ALA A 31 18.86 1.08 5.40
CA ALA A 31 19.19 1.39 6.78
C ALA A 31 18.06 2.14 7.51
N MET A 32 17.17 2.84 6.80
CA MET A 32 16.01 3.50 7.38
C MET A 32 14.99 2.49 7.92
N ILE A 33 14.80 1.37 7.23
CA ILE A 33 13.89 0.28 7.63
C ILE A 33 14.26 -0.23 9.03
N PHE A 34 15.54 -0.51 9.30
CA PHE A 34 16.01 -0.96 10.62
C PHE A 34 15.78 0.08 11.74
N ARG A 35 15.73 1.37 11.40
CA ARG A 35 15.45 2.44 12.37
C ARG A 35 13.97 2.49 12.74
N ILE A 36 13.06 2.24 11.79
CA ILE A 36 11.61 2.20 12.03
C ILE A 36 11.25 1.12 13.05
N PHE A 37 11.91 -0.05 13.00
CA PHE A 37 11.66 -1.12 13.97
C PHE A 37 11.96 -0.73 15.43
N ARG A 38 12.77 0.31 15.67
CA ARG A 38 13.03 0.80 17.04
C ARG A 38 11.78 1.45 17.66
N ILE A 39 10.81 1.88 16.85
CA ILE A 39 9.53 2.43 17.32
C ILE A 39 8.73 1.36 18.08
N PHE A 40 8.89 0.07 17.75
CA PHE A 40 8.25 -1.03 18.48
C PHE A 40 8.67 -1.11 19.95
N ARG A 41 9.77 -0.44 20.35
CA ARG A 41 10.12 -0.28 21.77
C ARG A 41 9.02 0.42 22.57
N MET A 42 8.18 1.25 21.94
CA MET A 42 7.01 1.85 22.59
C MET A 42 6.01 0.79 23.08
N LEU A 43 5.97 -0.39 22.46
CA LEU A 43 5.11 -1.49 22.92
C LEU A 43 5.58 -2.10 24.24
N GLN A 44 6.84 -1.88 24.66
CA GLN A 44 7.32 -2.25 25.99
C GLN A 44 6.65 -1.44 27.11
N LEU A 45 5.94 -0.36 26.78
CA LEU A 45 5.15 0.40 27.74
C LEU A 45 3.96 -0.42 28.31
N GLU A 46 3.67 -1.59 27.73
CA GLU A 46 2.73 -2.58 28.28
C GLU A 46 3.06 -2.97 29.72
N ASP A 47 4.33 -3.06 30.10
CA ASP A 47 4.73 -3.43 31.47
C ASP A 47 4.24 -2.40 32.51
N PHE A 48 3.97 -1.17 32.08
CA PHE A 48 3.46 -0.09 32.92
C PHE A 48 1.94 0.10 32.82
N ILE A 49 1.30 -0.37 31.74
CA ILE A 49 -0.12 -0.15 31.47
C ILE A 49 -0.80 -1.47 31.12
N THR A 50 -1.66 -1.95 32.02
CA THR A 50 -2.47 -3.19 31.86
C THR A 50 -3.51 -3.14 30.73
N ALA A 51 -3.57 -2.04 29.96
CA ALA A 51 -4.50 -1.85 28.86
C ALA A 51 -4.29 -2.87 27.73
N PHE A 52 -3.05 -3.23 27.42
CA PHE A 52 -2.76 -4.19 26.34
C PHE A 52 -3.20 -5.61 26.68
N SER A 53 -3.05 -6.05 27.93
CA SER A 53 -3.53 -7.37 28.36
C SER A 53 -5.06 -7.46 28.34
N LYS A 54 -5.77 -6.35 28.59
CA LYS A 54 -7.23 -6.29 28.43
C LYS A 54 -7.63 -6.36 26.95
N LEU A 55 -6.91 -5.64 26.09
CA LEU A 55 -7.13 -5.66 24.63
C LEU A 55 -6.87 -7.05 24.04
N ASP A 56 -5.79 -7.73 24.43
CA ASP A 56 -5.50 -9.10 23.96
C ASP A 56 -6.57 -10.11 24.40
N ASN A 57 -7.09 -10.00 25.63
CA ASN A 57 -8.20 -10.85 26.08
C ASN A 57 -9.47 -10.66 25.22
N VAL A 58 -9.80 -9.40 24.88
CA VAL A 58 -10.95 -9.09 24.00
C VAL A 58 -10.69 -9.60 22.59
N PHE A 59 -9.49 -9.39 22.05
CA PHE A 59 -9.10 -9.86 20.74
C PHE A 59 -9.16 -11.39 20.64
N ARG A 60 -8.69 -12.10 21.68
CA ARG A 60 -8.75 -13.55 21.77
C ARG A 60 -10.18 -14.06 21.89
N ALA A 61 -11.03 -13.37 22.66
CA ALA A 61 -12.45 -13.69 22.77
C ALA A 61 -13.20 -13.50 21.44
N SER A 62 -12.82 -12.49 20.63
CA SER A 62 -13.46 -12.15 19.35
C SER A 62 -12.76 -12.73 18.11
N LYS A 63 -11.77 -13.62 18.30
CA LYS A 63 -10.89 -14.08 17.22
C LYS A 63 -11.64 -14.76 16.08
N ASP A 64 -12.67 -15.54 16.38
CA ASP A 64 -13.41 -16.28 15.36
C ASP A 64 -14.29 -15.35 14.51
N VAL A 65 -14.92 -14.36 15.14
CA VAL A 65 -15.70 -13.33 14.44
C VAL A 65 -14.78 -12.50 13.55
N MET A 66 -13.64 -12.05 14.09
CA MET A 66 -12.69 -11.22 13.36
C MET A 66 -12.03 -11.95 12.18
N LYS A 67 -11.79 -13.27 12.29
CA LYS A 67 -11.32 -14.06 11.14
C LYS A 67 -12.37 -14.15 10.05
N ALA A 68 -13.64 -14.36 10.40
CA ALA A 68 -14.72 -14.44 9.44
C ALA A 68 -14.94 -13.09 8.73
N THR A 69 -14.98 -11.99 9.48
CA THR A 69 -15.13 -10.65 8.91
C THR A 69 -13.89 -10.21 8.14
N GLY A 70 -12.69 -10.55 8.59
CA GLY A 70 -11.44 -10.28 7.88
C GLY A 70 -11.35 -11.03 6.55
N LEU A 71 -11.78 -12.29 6.51
CA LEU A 71 -11.85 -13.06 5.27
C LEU A 71 -12.86 -12.44 4.30
N LEU A 72 -14.06 -12.09 4.79
CA LEU A 72 -15.08 -11.43 3.98
C LEU A 72 -14.56 -10.10 3.42
N ALA A 73 -13.92 -9.28 4.25
CA ALA A 73 -13.32 -8.02 3.84
C ALA A 73 -12.23 -8.22 2.76
N LEU A 74 -11.40 -9.26 2.90
CA LEU A 74 -10.39 -9.60 1.89
C LEU A 74 -11.04 -10.01 0.57
N ILE A 75 -12.08 -10.86 0.60
CA ILE A 75 -12.80 -11.27 -0.62
C ILE A 75 -13.42 -10.07 -1.31
N ILE A 76 -14.05 -9.16 -0.56
CA ILE A 76 -14.63 -7.92 -1.11
C ILE A 76 -13.53 -7.05 -1.70
N TRP A 77 -12.43 -6.83 -0.98
CA TRP A 77 -11.32 -6.00 -1.45
C TRP A 77 -10.70 -6.54 -2.74
N VAL A 78 -10.41 -7.84 -2.79
CA VAL A 78 -9.82 -8.47 -3.98
C VAL A 78 -10.82 -8.56 -5.13
N GLY A 79 -12.07 -8.90 -4.83
CA GLY A 79 -13.13 -9.00 -5.83
C GLY A 79 -13.44 -7.64 -6.47
N CYS A 80 -13.63 -6.60 -5.66
CA CYS A 80 -13.83 -5.23 -6.15
C CYS A 80 -12.61 -4.72 -6.90
N GLY A 81 -11.38 -4.99 -6.43
CA GLY A 81 -10.17 -4.59 -7.16
C GLY A 81 -10.01 -5.28 -8.50
N ALA A 82 -10.40 -6.56 -8.61
CA ALA A 82 -10.44 -7.25 -9.90
C ALA A 82 -11.51 -6.67 -10.84
N LEU A 83 -12.70 -6.34 -10.33
CA LEU A 83 -13.75 -5.70 -11.13
C LEU A 83 -13.33 -4.31 -11.61
N PHE A 84 -12.71 -3.50 -10.75
CA PHE A 84 -12.18 -2.19 -11.16
C PHE A 84 -11.10 -2.33 -12.22
N TYR A 85 -10.18 -3.27 -12.09
CA TYR A 85 -9.19 -3.52 -13.14
C TYR A 85 -9.87 -3.85 -14.48
N LEU A 86 -10.83 -4.79 -14.49
CA LEU A 86 -11.47 -5.21 -15.74
C LEU A 86 -12.31 -4.12 -16.43
N PHE A 87 -12.93 -3.22 -15.66
CA PHE A 87 -13.82 -2.20 -16.22
C PHE A 87 -13.14 -0.84 -16.42
N GLU A 88 -12.11 -0.52 -15.63
CA GLU A 88 -11.52 0.82 -15.62
C GLU A 88 -10.11 0.87 -16.24
N GLU A 89 -9.47 -0.27 -16.55
CA GLU A 89 -8.11 -0.29 -17.15
C GLU A 89 -8.01 0.53 -18.44
N ASN A 90 -9.07 0.60 -19.25
CA ASN A 90 -9.07 1.34 -20.51
C ASN A 90 -10.02 2.55 -20.51
N ASN A 91 -10.45 3.03 -19.35
CA ASN A 91 -11.36 4.17 -19.29
C ASN A 91 -10.64 5.48 -19.66
N PRO A 92 -11.10 6.22 -20.70
CA PRO A 92 -10.48 7.49 -21.09
C PRO A 92 -10.44 8.54 -19.97
N ASN A 93 -11.36 8.52 -19.01
CA ASN A 93 -11.40 9.51 -17.93
C ASN A 93 -10.18 9.47 -17.00
N PHE A 94 -9.45 8.35 -16.93
CA PHE A 94 -8.22 8.22 -16.14
C PHE A 94 -6.94 8.46 -16.96
N ARG A 95 -7.08 8.84 -18.23
CA ARG A 95 -5.97 9.14 -19.11
C ARG A 95 -5.55 10.60 -18.95
N THR A 96 -4.26 10.82 -18.87
CA THR A 96 -3.65 12.14 -18.96
C THR A 96 -2.80 12.22 -20.22
N CYS A 97 -2.93 13.34 -20.94
CA CYS A 97 -2.14 13.60 -22.13
C CYS A 97 -1.32 14.88 -21.96
N ASP A 98 -0.19 14.95 -22.66
CA ASP A 98 0.61 16.16 -22.77
C ASP A 98 -0.20 17.30 -23.44
N PRO A 99 -0.01 18.57 -23.06
CA PRO A 99 -0.73 19.71 -23.64
C PRO A 99 -0.56 19.89 -25.16
N SER A 100 0.42 19.22 -25.77
CA SER A 100 0.60 19.18 -27.23
C SER A 100 -0.45 18.35 -27.97
N VAL A 101 -1.12 17.42 -27.29
CA VAL A 101 -2.21 16.62 -27.85
C VAL A 101 -3.53 17.37 -27.63
N PRO A 102 -4.35 17.58 -28.68
CA PRO A 102 -5.66 18.22 -28.49
C PRO A 102 -6.53 17.43 -27.51
N GLU A 103 -7.18 18.11 -26.56
CA GLU A 103 -7.99 17.47 -25.52
C GLU A 103 -9.08 16.56 -26.10
N GLU A 104 -9.75 17.00 -27.17
CA GLU A 104 -10.81 16.21 -27.83
C GLU A 104 -10.28 14.87 -28.39
N THR A 105 -9.01 14.82 -28.80
CA THR A 105 -8.37 13.60 -29.32
C THR A 105 -7.78 12.73 -28.23
N CYS A 106 -7.36 13.30 -27.09
CA CYS A 106 -6.81 12.51 -25.98
C CYS A 106 -7.82 11.46 -25.47
N TYR A 107 -9.10 11.85 -25.36
CA TYR A 107 -10.17 11.03 -24.78
C TYR A 107 -10.96 10.21 -25.80
N SER A 108 -10.63 10.28 -27.10
CA SER A 108 -11.39 9.59 -28.15
C SER A 108 -10.94 8.15 -28.44
N PHE A 109 -9.73 7.78 -28.01
CA PHE A 109 -9.19 6.42 -28.19
C PHE A 109 -9.74 5.42 -27.17
N GLU A 110 -9.93 4.18 -27.60
CA GLU A 110 -10.51 3.09 -26.79
C GLU A 110 -9.57 2.66 -25.65
N SER A 111 -8.25 2.75 -25.84
CA SER A 111 -7.26 2.43 -24.80
C SER A 111 -6.10 3.43 -24.75
N THR A 112 -5.43 3.49 -23.61
CA THR A 112 -4.25 4.36 -23.43
C THR A 112 -3.07 3.87 -24.30
N ALA A 113 -3.00 2.56 -24.56
CA ALA A 113 -2.03 1.99 -25.49
C ALA A 113 -2.26 2.44 -26.93
N GLU A 114 -3.52 2.58 -27.37
CA GLU A 114 -3.83 3.13 -28.71
C GLU A 114 -3.45 4.60 -28.85
N CYS A 115 -3.71 5.39 -27.83
CA CYS A 115 -3.28 6.79 -27.78
C CYS A 115 -1.75 6.91 -27.88
N ASP A 116 -1.02 6.06 -27.14
CA ASP A 116 0.45 6.04 -27.17
C ASP A 116 1.04 5.54 -28.50
N MET A 117 0.31 4.71 -29.25
CA MET A 117 0.73 4.32 -30.61
C MET A 117 0.67 5.48 -31.61
N GLU A 118 -0.34 6.35 -31.49
CA GLU A 118 -0.48 7.54 -32.35
C GLU A 118 0.43 8.70 -31.87
N PHE A 119 0.54 8.88 -30.56
CA PHE A 119 1.31 9.93 -29.90
C PHE A 119 2.31 9.33 -28.90
N PRO A 120 3.49 8.88 -29.37
CA PRO A 120 4.42 8.11 -28.56
C PRO A 120 4.98 8.91 -27.37
N GLY A 121 4.73 8.41 -26.17
CA GLY A 121 5.17 8.99 -24.90
C GLY A 121 4.36 10.20 -24.43
N LEU A 122 3.22 10.49 -25.08
CA LEU A 122 2.40 11.67 -24.78
C LEU A 122 1.06 11.32 -24.13
N CYS A 123 0.73 10.03 -24.00
CA CYS A 123 -0.46 9.56 -23.29
C CYS A 123 -0.04 8.64 -22.14
N SER A 124 -0.53 8.91 -20.94
CA SER A 124 -0.27 8.11 -19.73
C SER A 124 -1.55 7.85 -18.95
N GLN A 125 -1.50 6.84 -18.10
CA GLN A 125 -2.56 6.52 -17.16
C GLN A 125 -1.90 5.95 -15.92
N ASP A 126 -2.24 6.50 -14.75
CA ASP A 126 -1.68 6.07 -13.47
C ASP A 126 -2.65 5.18 -12.68
N ALA A 127 -3.95 5.31 -12.94
CA ALA A 127 -5.00 4.54 -12.28
C ALA A 127 -5.38 3.26 -13.04
N PHE A 128 -5.59 2.17 -12.32
CA PHE A 128 -6.09 0.87 -12.81
C PHE A 128 -5.24 0.19 -13.89
N THR A 129 -3.95 0.54 -14.02
CA THR A 129 -3.04 -0.06 -15.01
C THR A 129 -2.62 -1.51 -14.72
N SER A 130 -2.78 -1.94 -13.47
CA SER A 130 -2.43 -3.28 -13.04
C SER A 130 -3.26 -3.70 -11.85
N VAL A 131 -3.41 -5.02 -11.63
CA VAL A 131 -4.18 -5.56 -10.50
C VAL A 131 -3.72 -5.00 -9.14
N PRO A 132 -2.41 -4.91 -8.80
CA PRO A 132 -1.98 -4.32 -7.54
C PRO A 132 -2.36 -2.84 -7.40
N ASN A 133 -2.28 -2.09 -8.49
CA ASN A 133 -2.66 -0.68 -8.53
C ASN A 133 -4.18 -0.52 -8.33
N ALA A 134 -5.00 -1.36 -8.98
CA ALA A 134 -6.45 -1.40 -8.77
C ALA A 134 -6.83 -1.77 -7.33
N LEU A 135 -6.10 -2.71 -6.69
CA LEU A 135 -6.30 -3.05 -5.28
C LEU A 135 -6.00 -1.87 -4.35
N TYR A 136 -4.96 -1.09 -4.65
CA TYR A 136 -4.65 0.12 -3.90
C TYR A 136 -5.81 1.13 -3.96
N TYR A 137 -6.29 1.46 -5.16
CA TYR A 137 -7.42 2.39 -5.30
C TYR A 137 -8.70 1.85 -4.68
N THR A 138 -8.94 0.53 -4.74
CA THR A 138 -10.08 -0.09 -4.04
C THR A 138 -10.01 0.14 -2.53
N ALA A 139 -8.82 0.07 -1.93
CA ALA A 139 -8.66 0.34 -0.51
C ALA A 139 -8.99 1.81 -0.16
N VAL A 140 -8.61 2.75 -1.03
CA VAL A 140 -8.95 4.17 -0.91
C VAL A 140 -10.47 4.38 -0.96
N PHE A 141 -11.16 3.74 -1.92
CA PHE A 141 -12.61 3.82 -2.03
C PHE A 141 -13.31 3.24 -0.80
N LEU A 142 -12.84 2.09 -0.29
CA LEU A 142 -13.37 1.49 0.93
C LEU A 142 -13.09 2.35 2.17
N GLY A 143 -11.99 3.08 2.19
CA GLY A 143 -11.63 4.05 3.24
C GLY A 143 -12.43 5.35 3.19
N GLY A 144 -13.12 5.63 2.08
CA GLY A 144 -13.90 6.86 1.89
C GLY A 144 -13.06 8.09 1.54
N GLU A 145 -11.77 7.93 1.25
CA GLU A 145 -10.83 9.02 0.97
C GLU A 145 -10.75 9.41 -0.51
N TRP A 146 -11.66 8.87 -1.33
CA TRP A 146 -11.69 9.07 -2.78
C TRP A 146 -11.76 10.54 -3.21
N GLY A 147 -12.27 11.45 -2.38
CA GLY A 147 -12.32 12.89 -2.70
C GLY A 147 -11.02 13.67 -2.41
N VAL A 148 -10.02 13.03 -1.80
CA VAL A 148 -8.75 13.65 -1.39
C VAL A 148 -7.59 13.17 -2.25
N ILE A 149 -7.72 11.99 -2.87
CA ILE A 149 -6.68 11.39 -3.68
C ILE A 149 -6.82 11.84 -5.13
N ASP A 150 -5.70 12.26 -5.71
CA ASP A 150 -5.60 12.53 -7.14
C ASP A 150 -5.42 11.20 -7.91
N PHE A 151 -6.21 11.02 -8.96
CA PHE A 151 -6.20 9.82 -9.81
C PHE A 151 -5.57 10.09 -11.18
N THR A 152 -5.09 11.32 -11.41
CA THR A 152 -4.55 11.82 -12.68
C THR A 152 -3.15 12.37 -12.57
#